data_AF-A0A956GL77-F1
#
_entry.id   AF-A0A956GL77-F1
#
_cell.length_a   1.000
_cell.length_b   1.000
_cell.length_c   1.000
_cell.angle_alpha   90.00
_cell.angle_beta   90.00
_cell.angle_gamma   90.00
#
_symmetry.space_group_name_H-M   'P 1'
#
loop_
_entity.id
_entity.type
_entity.pdbx_description
1 polymer ?
#
loop_
_entity_poly.entity_id
_entity_poly.type
_entity_poly.pdbx_seq_one_letter_code
_entity_poly.pdbx_strand_id
1 'polypeptide(L)'
;MVIRLVAQVTRPIALVAVGALGLVAACSFDPGGVGGDGGIADSDGAIVDAAPGDGVPPSPDATPDATPIDGATCVPWAAVNVDPCDGALPAAAALTIGNGRSQYDTDTGQLTVPGGLTSAPPSALLDQTVAGPKARVVNLSAFTVVSGGTLAVIGSHPLIVVVHG
;
A
#
# COMPACT_ATOMS: atom_id res chain seq x y z
N MET A 1 0.37 -5.07 -27.68
CA MET A 1 0.58 -3.85 -26.88
C MET A 1 -0.35 -3.94 -25.69
N VAL A 2 0.14 -4.41 -24.54
CA VAL A 2 -0.65 -4.62 -23.31
C VAL A 2 -0.01 -3.76 -22.21
N ILE A 3 -0.84 -2.93 -21.59
CA ILE A 3 -0.57 -1.89 -20.59
C ILE A 3 -1.63 -2.14 -19.49
N ARG A 4 -1.46 -1.96 -18.19
CA ARG A 4 -0.36 -1.75 -17.23
C ARG A 4 -1.01 -2.08 -15.88
N LEU A 5 -0.34 -2.80 -14.98
CA LEU A 5 -0.78 -2.88 -13.60
C LEU A 5 -0.23 -1.64 -12.88
N VAL A 6 -1.08 -0.66 -12.56
CA VAL A 6 -0.72 0.51 -11.73
C VAL A 6 -1.47 0.40 -10.41
N ALA A 7 -0.80 -0.07 -9.37
CA ALA A 7 -1.30 -0.02 -8.00
C ALA A 7 -0.93 1.35 -7.40
N GLN A 8 -1.90 2.25 -7.26
CA GLN A 8 -1.73 3.44 -6.42
C GLN A 8 -2.00 3.05 -4.97
N VAL A 9 -0.95 3.01 -4.14
CA VAL A 9 -1.10 3.03 -2.68
C VAL A 9 -1.06 4.50 -2.24
N THR A 10 -2.15 5.21 -2.48
CA THR A 10 -2.37 6.53 -1.87
C THR A 10 -2.72 6.31 -0.40
N ARG A 11 -1.80 6.65 0.51
CA ARG A 11 -2.12 6.76 1.93
C ARG A 11 -3.20 7.84 2.13
N PRO A 12 -4.10 7.69 3.12
CA PRO A 12 -5.13 8.67 3.38
C PRO A 12 -4.52 10.00 3.84
N ILE A 13 -5.18 11.04 3.35
CA ILE A 13 -4.92 12.46 3.46
C ILE A 13 -4.84 12.90 4.92
N ALA A 14 -3.86 13.74 5.22
CA ALA A 14 -3.72 14.46 6.48
C ALA A 14 -4.99 15.27 6.78
N LEU A 15 -5.57 15.03 7.96
CA LEU A 15 -6.69 15.81 8.49
C LEU A 15 -6.24 17.28 8.61
N VAL A 16 -6.93 18.18 7.91
CA VAL A 16 -6.81 19.63 8.08
C VAL A 16 -7.32 19.96 9.48
N ALA A 17 -6.40 20.29 10.40
CA ALA A 17 -6.74 20.92 11.66
C ALA A 17 -7.05 22.40 11.42
N VAL A 18 -8.32 22.73 11.21
CA VAL A 18 -8.84 24.08 11.42
C VAL A 18 -8.73 24.36 12.91
N GLY A 19 -8.03 25.45 13.26
CA GLY A 19 -7.81 25.85 14.63
C GLY A 19 -9.12 26.11 15.37
N ALA A 20 -9.30 25.42 16.50
CA ALA A 20 -10.16 25.85 17.59
C ALA A 20 -9.32 25.85 18.87
N LEU A 21 -9.18 27.02 19.47
CA LEU A 21 -8.63 27.18 20.81
C LEU A 21 -9.52 26.42 21.82
N GLY A 22 -8.87 25.60 22.66
CA GLY A 22 -9.29 25.35 24.04
C GLY A 22 -10.29 24.21 24.28
N LEU A 23 -9.77 23.05 24.72
CA LEU A 23 -9.98 22.50 26.07
C LEU A 23 -9.08 21.26 26.25
N VAL A 24 -8.38 21.19 27.38
CA VAL A 24 -7.49 20.08 27.74
C VAL A 24 -8.35 18.88 28.17
N ALA A 25 -8.37 17.82 27.38
CA ALA A 25 -8.84 16.50 27.80
C ALA A 25 -7.72 15.49 27.51
N ALA A 26 -7.00 15.11 28.57
CA ALA A 26 -5.98 14.07 28.52
C ALA A 26 -6.65 12.72 28.23
N CYS A 27 -6.33 12.12 27.08
CA CYS A 27 -6.61 10.70 26.86
C CYS A 27 -5.36 9.92 27.30
N SER A 28 -5.43 9.31 28.48
CA SER A 28 -4.44 8.32 28.92
C SER A 28 -4.67 7.02 28.13
N PHE A 29 -3.66 6.58 27.40
CA PHE A 29 -3.61 5.20 26.94
C PHE A 29 -3.35 4.32 28.16
N ASP A 30 -4.29 3.42 28.46
CA ASP A 30 -4.14 2.39 29.48
C ASP A 30 -3.16 1.31 28.96
N PRO A 31 -1.99 1.12 29.59
CA PRO A 31 -1.02 0.09 29.20
C PRO A 31 -1.33 -1.28 29.81
N GLY A 32 -2.44 -1.45 30.54
CA GLY A 32 -2.80 -2.70 31.21
C GLY A 32 -3.85 -3.51 30.46
N GLY A 33 -3.42 -4.44 29.61
CA GLY A 33 -4.37 -5.34 28.92
C GLY A 33 -3.77 -6.62 28.36
N VAL A 34 -2.80 -7.22 29.05
CA VAL A 34 -2.45 -8.63 28.87
C VAL A 34 -3.50 -9.50 29.56
N GLY A 35 -4.04 -10.51 28.88
CA GLY A 35 -4.78 -11.59 29.53
C GLY A 35 -5.86 -12.21 28.66
N GLY A 36 -5.60 -13.40 28.11
CA GLY A 36 -6.59 -14.18 27.39
C GLY A 36 -6.00 -15.18 26.41
N ASP A 37 -5.07 -16.01 26.87
CA ASP A 37 -4.72 -17.29 26.29
C ASP A 37 -5.90 -18.26 26.35
N GLY A 38 -6.91 -18.03 25.49
CA GLY A 38 -8.00 -18.96 25.27
C GLY A 38 -7.47 -20.24 24.65
N GLY A 39 -7.15 -21.21 25.50
CA GLY A 39 -6.58 -22.50 25.13
C GLY A 39 -7.40 -23.24 24.08
N ILE A 40 -6.67 -23.82 23.12
CA ILE A 40 -7.21 -24.86 22.25
C ILE A 40 -7.33 -26.10 23.13
N ALA A 41 -8.52 -26.31 23.70
CA ALA A 41 -8.88 -27.59 24.29
C ALA A 41 -9.04 -28.60 23.15
N ASP A 42 -8.01 -29.41 22.95
CA ASP A 42 -8.12 -30.71 22.31
C ASP A 42 -8.85 -31.66 23.26
N SER A 43 -10.16 -31.82 23.08
CA SER A 43 -10.88 -32.94 23.71
C SER A 43 -12.02 -33.39 22.81
N ASP A 44 -11.76 -34.53 22.18
CA ASP A 44 -12.70 -35.60 21.90
C ASP A 44 -13.86 -35.70 22.91
N GLY A 45 -15.02 -35.13 22.59
CA GLY A 45 -16.18 -35.39 23.43
C GLY A 45 -17.42 -34.58 23.13
N ALA A 46 -18.37 -35.25 22.48
CA ALA A 46 -19.81 -34.97 22.47
C ALA A 46 -20.28 -33.61 21.94
N ILE A 47 -21.02 -33.69 20.84
CA ILE A 47 -21.89 -32.64 20.31
C ILE A 47 -23.00 -32.44 21.35
N VAL A 48 -22.84 -31.44 22.22
CA VAL A 48 -23.89 -31.02 23.14
C VAL A 48 -24.69 -29.94 22.42
N ASP A 49 -25.95 -30.25 22.08
CA ASP A 49 -26.90 -29.29 21.53
C ASP A 49 -26.99 -28.08 22.48
N ALA A 50 -26.50 -26.94 21.99
CA ALA A 50 -26.52 -25.69 22.73
C ALA A 50 -27.96 -25.30 23.04
N ALA A 51 -28.27 -25.18 24.33
CA ALA A 51 -29.52 -24.63 24.83
C ALA A 51 -29.68 -23.16 24.36
N PRO A 52 -30.88 -22.74 23.98
CA PRO A 52 -31.13 -21.36 23.57
C PRO A 52 -31.36 -20.51 24.83
N GLY A 53 -30.42 -19.64 25.20
CA GLY A 53 -30.78 -18.57 26.14
C GLY A 53 -29.69 -17.96 26.99
N ASP A 54 -28.89 -17.10 26.39
CA ASP A 54 -28.14 -16.06 27.09
C ASP A 54 -27.81 -14.92 26.13
N GLY A 55 -28.86 -14.37 25.51
CA GLY A 55 -29.15 -12.93 25.36
C GLY A 55 -28.04 -11.92 25.03
N VAL A 56 -26.84 -12.33 24.64
CA VAL A 56 -25.86 -11.45 24.03
C VAL A 56 -26.44 -11.16 22.65
N PRO A 57 -26.88 -9.92 22.37
CA PRO A 57 -27.25 -9.58 21.00
C PRO A 57 -26.06 -9.98 20.14
N PRO A 58 -26.26 -10.71 19.03
CA PRO A 58 -25.15 -11.12 18.18
C PRO A 58 -24.30 -9.88 17.96
N SER A 59 -23.04 -9.94 18.40
CA SER A 59 -22.04 -8.93 18.03
C SER A 59 -22.27 -8.76 16.54
N PRO A 60 -22.67 -7.57 16.05
CA PRO A 60 -23.08 -7.42 14.67
C PRO A 60 -21.99 -8.07 13.85
N ASP A 61 -22.35 -9.19 13.19
CA ASP A 61 -21.45 -9.92 12.30
C ASP A 61 -20.71 -8.86 11.57
N ALA A 62 -19.36 -8.88 11.63
CA ALA A 62 -18.53 -7.86 11.02
C ALA A 62 -19.09 -7.67 9.61
N THR A 63 -19.95 -6.65 9.46
CA THR A 63 -20.61 -6.42 8.20
C THR A 63 -19.43 -6.20 7.31
N PRO A 64 -19.27 -6.96 6.21
CA PRO A 64 -18.19 -6.67 5.29
C PRO A 64 -18.24 -5.17 5.12
N ASP A 65 -17.19 -4.46 5.56
CA ASP A 65 -17.01 -3.07 5.19
C ASP A 65 -16.60 -3.07 3.71
N ALA A 66 -17.48 -3.70 2.93
CA ALA A 66 -17.74 -3.48 1.55
C ALA A 66 -18.75 -2.34 1.52
N THR A 67 -18.44 -1.22 2.19
CA THR A 67 -18.50 0.00 1.39
C THR A 67 -17.69 -0.34 0.15
N PRO A 68 -18.28 -0.31 -1.06
CA PRO A 68 -17.49 -0.57 -2.26
C PRO A 68 -16.28 0.36 -2.15
N ILE A 69 -15.07 -0.19 -2.00
CA ILE A 69 -13.85 0.59 -2.24
C ILE A 69 -14.08 1.18 -3.62
N ASP A 70 -14.40 2.47 -3.66
CA ASP A 70 -14.32 3.32 -4.83
C ASP A 70 -14.82 2.67 -6.12
N GLY A 71 -15.95 1.96 -6.04
CA GLY A 71 -16.70 1.53 -7.20
C GLY A 71 -17.39 2.76 -7.82
N ALA A 72 -17.34 3.03 -9.10
CA ALA A 72 -16.70 2.33 -10.19
C ALA A 72 -16.68 3.30 -11.37
N THR A 73 -15.54 3.93 -11.57
CA THR A 73 -15.04 4.19 -12.91
C THR A 73 -13.56 3.99 -12.79
N CYS A 74 -13.02 2.93 -13.42
CA CYS A 74 -11.64 3.01 -13.86
C CYS A 74 -11.60 4.25 -14.75
N VAL A 75 -11.22 5.40 -14.19
CA VAL A 75 -11.01 6.59 -15.00
C VAL A 75 -9.83 6.19 -15.88
N PRO A 76 -10.00 6.15 -17.21
CA PRO A 76 -8.87 5.91 -18.09
C PRO A 76 -7.92 7.08 -17.91
N TRP A 77 -6.95 6.91 -17.01
CA TRP A 77 -5.84 7.81 -16.88
C TRP A 77 -4.83 7.39 -17.92
N ALA A 78 -4.87 8.07 -19.06
CA ALA A 78 -3.73 8.04 -19.95
C ALA A 78 -2.60 8.78 -19.23
N ALA A 79 -1.44 8.14 -19.11
CA ALA A 79 -0.19 8.81 -18.77
C ALA A 79 0.22 9.71 -19.94
N VAL A 80 -0.62 10.70 -20.29
CA VAL A 80 -0.43 11.62 -21.43
C VAL A 80 0.90 12.36 -21.37
N ASN A 81 1.55 12.33 -20.20
CA ASN A 81 2.77 13.05 -19.87
C ASN A 81 3.98 12.14 -19.64
N VAL A 82 3.85 10.83 -19.83
CA VAL A 82 5.01 9.92 -19.78
C VAL A 82 5.21 9.37 -21.17
N ASP A 83 6.09 10.01 -21.92
CA ASP A 83 6.62 9.44 -23.15
C ASP A 83 7.66 8.37 -22.75
N PRO A 84 7.40 7.08 -23.02
CA PRO A 84 8.35 6.00 -22.72
C PRO A 84 9.67 6.14 -23.51
N CYS A 85 9.67 6.95 -24.56
CA CYS A 85 10.81 7.26 -25.41
C CYS A 85 11.46 8.61 -25.08
N ASP A 86 11.06 9.27 -23.99
CA ASP A 86 11.71 10.49 -23.52
C ASP A 86 13.19 10.21 -23.21
N GLY A 87 14.09 10.96 -23.85
CA GLY A 87 15.53 10.86 -23.63
C GLY A 87 15.96 11.24 -22.21
N ALA A 88 15.08 11.86 -21.41
CA ALA A 88 15.30 12.08 -19.98
C ALA A 88 15.19 10.80 -19.13
N LEU A 89 14.57 9.74 -19.66
CA LEU A 89 14.51 8.46 -18.96
C LEU A 89 15.86 7.72 -19.07
N PRO A 90 16.40 7.20 -17.96
CA PRO A 90 17.60 6.38 -18.00
C PRO A 90 17.36 5.07 -18.74
N ALA A 91 18.45 4.45 -19.20
CA ALA A 91 18.40 3.15 -19.88
C ALA A 91 17.68 2.11 -19.01
N ALA A 92 16.76 1.37 -19.63
CA ALA A 92 15.94 0.40 -18.93
C ALA A 92 16.77 -0.77 -18.39
N ALA A 93 16.45 -1.23 -17.18
CA ALA A 93 17.07 -2.40 -16.57
C ALA A 93 16.02 -3.32 -15.96
N ALA A 94 16.37 -4.59 -15.77
CA ALA A 94 15.48 -5.53 -15.10
C ALA A 94 15.46 -5.25 -13.59
N LEU A 95 14.27 -5.31 -12.98
CA LEU A 95 14.11 -5.22 -11.53
C LEU A 95 13.37 -6.46 -11.02
N THR A 96 14.00 -7.14 -10.06
CA THR A 96 13.39 -8.25 -9.33
C THR A 96 13.23 -7.88 -7.87
N ILE A 97 11.98 -7.89 -7.38
CA ILE A 97 11.67 -7.77 -5.97
C ILE A 97 11.73 -9.16 -5.37
N GLY A 98 12.75 -9.40 -4.53
CA GLY A 98 13.00 -10.65 -3.81
C GLY A 98 11.98 -10.95 -2.70
N ASN A 99 12.18 -12.05 -1.98
CA ASN A 99 11.35 -12.43 -0.84
C ASN A 99 11.42 -11.36 0.27
N GLY A 100 10.30 -11.13 0.95
CA GLY A 100 10.21 -10.14 2.03
C GLY A 100 9.77 -8.76 1.54
N ARG A 101 9.91 -7.75 2.41
CA ARG A 101 9.42 -6.39 2.16
C ARG A 101 10.55 -5.48 1.69
N SER A 102 10.56 -5.14 0.41
CA SER A 102 11.37 -4.04 -0.13
C SER A 102 10.63 -2.71 0.00
N GLN A 103 11.38 -1.62 0.14
CA GLN A 103 10.83 -0.27 0.22
C GLN A 103 11.47 0.62 -0.85
N TYR A 104 10.65 1.20 -1.72
CA TYR A 104 11.09 2.18 -2.72
C TYR A 104 10.70 3.59 -2.27
N ASP A 105 11.69 4.48 -2.20
CA ASP A 105 11.52 5.88 -1.87
C ASP A 105 11.48 6.72 -3.14
N THR A 106 10.34 7.34 -3.40
CA THR A 106 10.10 8.17 -4.59
C THR A 106 10.78 9.53 -4.54
N ASP A 107 11.26 9.98 -3.38
CA ASP A 107 11.97 11.25 -3.24
C ASP A 107 13.45 11.09 -3.62
N THR A 108 14.06 9.98 -3.21
CA THR A 108 15.47 9.66 -3.47
C THR A 108 15.70 8.74 -4.66
N GLY A 109 14.67 8.01 -5.11
CA GLY A 109 14.77 6.98 -6.15
C GLY A 109 15.47 5.70 -5.68
N GLN A 110 15.61 5.50 -4.37
CA GLN A 110 16.31 4.36 -3.77
C GLN A 110 15.34 3.22 -3.43
N LEU A 111 15.79 2.00 -3.68
CA LEU A 111 15.15 0.75 -3.26
C LEU A 111 15.97 0.12 -2.14
N THR A 112 15.38 0.03 -0.94
CA THR A 112 15.90 -0.72 0.19
C THR A 112 15.34 -2.13 0.16
N VAL A 113 16.19 -3.14 0.09
CA VAL A 113 15.79 -4.56 0.12
C VAL A 113 15.90 -5.13 1.55
N PRO A 114 15.26 -6.29 1.83
CA PRO A 114 15.42 -6.97 3.11
C PRO A 114 16.91 -7.19 3.45
N GLY A 115 17.29 -6.89 4.69
CA GLY A 115 18.69 -6.86 5.12
C GLY A 115 19.37 -5.48 5.01
N GLY A 116 18.66 -4.46 4.50
CA GLY A 116 19.10 -3.06 4.53
C GLY A 116 20.02 -2.64 3.38
N LEU A 117 20.29 -3.53 2.42
CA LEU A 117 21.01 -3.17 1.20
C LEU A 117 20.17 -2.21 0.36
N THR A 118 20.83 -1.20 -0.23
CA THR A 118 20.19 -0.21 -1.09
C THR A 118 20.64 -0.37 -2.55
N SER A 119 19.73 -0.07 -3.47
CA SER A 119 19.99 -0.01 -4.91
C SER A 119 19.19 1.13 -5.53
N ALA A 120 19.63 1.65 -6.67
CA ALA A 120 18.93 2.72 -7.38
C ALA A 120 18.43 2.21 -8.73
N PRO A 121 17.19 1.69 -8.82
CA PRO A 121 16.57 1.35 -10.10
C PRO A 121 16.60 2.53 -11.06
N PRO A 122 16.76 2.29 -12.38
CA PRO A 122 16.76 3.34 -13.40
C PRO A 122 15.47 4.14 -13.32
N SER A 123 15.57 5.37 -12.81
CA SER A 123 14.42 6.23 -12.59
C SER A 123 14.75 7.70 -12.81
N ALA A 124 13.72 8.48 -13.15
CA ALA A 124 13.79 9.93 -13.32
C ALA A 124 12.59 10.59 -12.62
N LEU A 125 12.76 11.84 -12.19
CA LEU A 125 11.65 12.66 -11.69
C LEU A 125 11.17 13.55 -12.83
N LEU A 126 9.96 13.30 -13.34
CA LEU A 126 9.41 14.01 -14.49
C LEU A 126 8.33 15.01 -14.08
N ASP A 127 8.39 16.19 -14.68
CA ASP A 127 7.34 17.20 -14.58
C ASP A 127 6.08 16.74 -15.36
N GLN A 128 4.91 16.99 -14.79
CA GLN A 128 3.63 16.67 -15.43
C GLN A 128 3.13 17.90 -16.20
N THR A 129 2.77 17.76 -17.48
CA THR A 129 2.44 18.89 -18.38
C THR A 129 1.25 19.74 -17.90
N VAL A 130 0.31 19.14 -17.16
CA VAL A 130 -0.92 19.80 -16.67
C VAL A 130 -0.78 20.14 -15.18
N ALA A 131 0.21 20.97 -14.83
CA ALA A 131 0.42 21.54 -13.48
C ALA A 131 0.33 20.52 -12.31
N GLY A 132 0.63 19.25 -12.57
CA GLY A 132 0.55 18.18 -11.59
C GLY A 132 1.83 18.07 -10.76
N PRO A 133 1.79 17.35 -9.62
CA PRO A 133 3.01 17.04 -8.88
C PRO A 133 3.98 16.25 -9.75
N LYS A 134 5.28 16.47 -9.56
CA LYS A 134 6.30 15.66 -10.24
C LYS A 134 6.10 14.18 -9.93
N ALA A 135 6.30 13.32 -10.93
CA ALA A 135 6.18 11.87 -10.78
C ALA A 135 7.54 11.20 -10.90
N ARG A 136 7.80 10.20 -10.06
CA ARG A 136 8.97 9.33 -10.18
C ARG A 136 8.65 8.24 -11.18
N VAL A 137 9.33 8.25 -12.33
CA VAL A 137 9.18 7.24 -13.37
C VAL A 137 10.33 6.26 -13.30
N VAL A 138 10.05 4.99 -13.06
CA VAL A 138 11.01 3.89 -13.08
C VAL A 138 10.93 3.19 -14.43
N ASN A 139 12.05 3.11 -15.14
CA ASN A 139 12.13 2.61 -16.51
C ASN A 139 12.75 1.21 -16.55
N LEU A 140 11.94 0.18 -16.77
CA LEU A 140 12.35 -1.22 -16.60
C LEU A 140 12.25 -2.01 -17.90
N SER A 141 13.20 -2.92 -18.13
CA SER A 141 13.10 -3.91 -19.21
C SER A 141 12.35 -5.17 -18.79
N ALA A 142 12.22 -5.40 -17.48
CA ALA A 142 11.41 -6.45 -16.89
C ALA A 142 11.10 -6.08 -15.43
N PHE A 143 9.92 -6.44 -14.95
CA PHE A 143 9.53 -6.26 -13.55
C PHE A 143 8.97 -7.56 -12.99
N THR A 144 9.70 -8.16 -12.06
CA THR A 144 9.34 -9.44 -11.44
C THR A 144 9.22 -9.25 -9.94
N VAL A 145 8.14 -9.77 -9.36
CA VAL A 145 7.99 -9.89 -7.90
C VAL A 145 7.92 -11.38 -7.59
N VAL A 146 8.91 -11.90 -6.85
CA VAL A 146 8.92 -13.33 -6.51
C VAL A 146 7.86 -13.64 -5.44
N SER A 147 7.50 -14.91 -5.29
CA SER A 147 6.53 -15.36 -4.28
C SER A 147 6.95 -14.96 -2.87
N GLY A 148 6.09 -14.23 -2.15
CA GLY A 148 6.42 -13.70 -0.82
C GLY A 148 7.22 -12.39 -0.84
N GLY A 149 7.52 -11.85 -2.03
CA GLY A 149 8.04 -10.50 -2.20
C GLY A 149 6.95 -9.44 -2.10
N THR A 150 7.28 -8.29 -1.54
CA THR A 150 6.38 -7.13 -1.45
C THR A 150 7.16 -5.86 -1.70
N LEU A 151 6.64 -4.99 -2.56
CA LEU A 151 7.17 -3.65 -2.79
C LEU A 151 6.29 -2.64 -2.03
N ALA A 152 6.84 -2.03 -1.00
CA ALA A 152 6.24 -0.87 -0.35
C ALA A 152 6.79 0.41 -0.99
N VAL A 153 5.91 1.35 -1.31
CA VAL A 153 6.31 2.65 -1.86
C VAL A 153 6.12 3.72 -0.78
N ILE A 154 7.13 4.58 -0.62
CA ILE A 154 7.09 5.75 0.27
C ILE A 154 7.62 6.98 -0.48
N GLY A 155 7.43 8.15 0.13
CA GLY A 155 7.87 9.44 -0.41
C GLY A 155 6.69 10.31 -0.88
N SER A 156 7.02 11.48 -1.41
CA SER A 156 6.05 12.53 -1.75
C SER A 156 5.60 12.52 -3.23
N HIS A 157 6.31 11.79 -4.09
CA HIS A 157 6.05 11.76 -5.53
C HIS A 157 5.26 10.51 -5.94
N PRO A 158 4.26 10.61 -6.83
CA PRO A 158 3.64 9.43 -7.41
C PRO A 158 4.66 8.54 -8.12
N LEU A 159 4.56 7.23 -7.94
CA LEU A 159 5.38 6.25 -8.64
C LEU A 159 4.70 5.82 -9.94
N ILE A 160 5.45 5.85 -11.04
CA ILE A 160 5.04 5.30 -12.34
C ILE A 160 6.09 4.27 -12.75
N VAL A 161 5.64 3.05 -13.05
CA VAL A 161 6.52 1.98 -13.55
C VAL A 161 6.25 1.79 -15.04
N VAL A 162 7.27 1.97 -15.85
CA VAL A 162 7.26 1.67 -17.28
C VAL A 162 8.03 0.38 -17.48
N VAL A 163 7.38 -0.62 -18.08
CA VAL A 163 8.00 -1.90 -18.40
C VAL A 163 7.96 -2.10 -19.91
N HIS A 164 9.14 -2.23 -20.52
CA HIS A 164 9.29 -2.58 -21.93
C HIS A 164 9.19 -4.10 -22.09
N GLY A 165 8.73 -4.55 -23.26
CA GLY A 165 8.61 -5.97 -23.61
C GLY A 165 9.21 -6.27 -24.97
#